data_AF-U6KE40-F1
#
_entry.id   AF-U6KE40-F1
#
_cell.length_a   1.000
_cell.length_b   1.000
_cell.length_c   1.000
_cell.angle_alpha   90.00
_cell.angle_beta   90.00
_cell.angle_gamma   90.00
#
_symmetry.space_group_name_H-M   'P 1'
#
loop_
_entity.id
_entity.type
_entity.pdbx_description
1 polymer ?
#
loop_
_entity_poly.entity_id
_entity_poly.type
_entity_poly.pdbx_seq_one_letter_code
_entity_poly.pdbx_strand_id
1 'polypeptide(L)'
;MPCLARFSGIPWFNSGVSENATSGQIQLCIPGVLACFQCAPPYVVATKEDENSIKREGVCAASLPTTMGVTAGFLVQNALKFLLGFGRPSTFVGWESLQDYFTTLRLRPNDQCADAWCCKRQKEVQEEGLTLEDYLPRVQEEKPTDGPLHEENPFGISLVDDGEEYENEKSGSHACAETRTPACASSVDDLAAKLKSLQS
;
A
#
# COMPACT_ATOMS: atom_id res chain seq x y z
N MET A 1 -4.11 -9.70 26.90
CA MET A 1 -5.06 -9.66 25.77
C MET A 1 -4.72 -10.61 24.59
N PRO A 2 -3.46 -10.91 24.20
CA PRO A 2 -3.20 -11.77 23.03
C PRO A 2 -3.73 -13.20 23.14
N CYS A 3 -3.80 -13.77 24.36
CA CYS A 3 -4.27 -15.13 24.59
C CYS A 3 -5.78 -15.35 24.32
N LEU A 4 -6.64 -14.33 24.41
CA LEU A 4 -8.08 -14.51 24.21
C LEU A 4 -8.47 -14.60 22.73
N ALA A 5 -7.86 -13.78 21.88
CA ALA A 5 -8.06 -13.85 20.42
C ALA A 5 -7.54 -15.16 19.80
N ARG A 6 -6.61 -15.83 20.49
CA ARG A 6 -5.99 -17.11 20.10
C ARG A 6 -6.99 -18.26 19.98
N PHE A 7 -8.02 -18.29 20.82
CA PHE A 7 -8.95 -19.43 20.89
C PHE A 7 -10.17 -19.30 19.97
N SER A 8 -10.65 -18.08 19.73
CA SER A 8 -11.92 -17.82 19.04
C SER A 8 -11.80 -17.76 17.51
N GLY A 9 -10.58 -17.71 16.94
CA GLY A 9 -10.38 -17.56 15.49
C GLY A 9 -10.74 -16.16 14.97
N ILE A 10 -10.85 -15.18 15.87
CA ILE A 10 -11.25 -13.82 15.55
C ILE A 10 -10.04 -13.05 14.99
N PRO A 11 -10.18 -12.35 13.85
CA PRO A 11 -9.17 -11.42 13.36
C PRO A 11 -8.86 -10.32 14.38
N TRP A 12 -7.59 -10.00 14.56
CA TRP A 12 -7.17 -8.96 15.49
C TRP A 12 -5.99 -8.17 14.93
N PHE A 13 -5.78 -6.97 15.46
CA PHE A 13 -4.66 -6.12 15.06
C PHE A 13 -3.64 -6.01 16.18
N ASN A 14 -2.36 -6.09 15.81
CA ASN A 14 -1.24 -5.75 16.66
C ASN A 14 -0.68 -4.39 16.25
N SER A 15 -0.17 -3.65 17.21
CA SER A 15 0.64 -2.46 16.97
C SER A 15 1.83 -2.46 17.91
N GLY A 16 2.95 -1.89 17.46
CA GLY A 16 4.15 -1.74 18.26
C GLY A 16 4.90 -0.47 17.88
N VAL A 17 5.63 0.07 18.86
CA VAL A 17 6.53 1.21 18.69
C VAL A 17 7.89 0.78 19.25
N SER A 18 8.96 1.21 18.60
CA SER A 18 10.32 0.92 19.02
C SER A 18 10.70 1.63 20.32
N GLU A 19 11.66 1.08 21.06
CA GLU A 19 12.14 1.66 22.33
C GLU A 19 12.79 3.04 22.15
N ASN A 20 13.34 3.33 20.98
CA ASN A 20 13.91 4.63 20.62
C ASN A 20 12.88 5.61 20.04
N ALA A 21 11.61 5.20 19.92
CA ALA A 21 10.51 5.95 19.34
C ALA A 21 10.72 6.45 17.89
N THR A 22 11.64 5.87 17.12
CA THR A 22 11.84 6.24 15.70
C THR A 22 11.13 5.32 14.72
N SER A 23 10.50 4.24 15.17
CA SER A 23 9.73 3.36 14.29
C SER A 23 8.47 2.82 14.95
N GLY A 24 7.51 2.47 14.10
CA GLY A 24 6.24 1.90 14.48
C GLY A 24 5.77 0.86 13.49
N GLN A 25 4.89 -0.03 13.91
CA GLN A 25 4.27 -1.01 13.03
C GLN A 25 2.83 -1.30 13.42
N ILE A 26 2.06 -1.71 12.43
CA ILE A 26 0.76 -2.36 12.62
C ILE A 26 0.73 -3.68 11.83
N GLN A 27 0.05 -4.68 12.38
CA GLN A 27 -0.10 -5.99 11.77
C GLN A 27 -1.54 -6.48 11.93
N LEU A 28 -2.16 -6.92 10.83
CA LEU A 28 -3.40 -7.67 10.84
C LEU A 28 -3.08 -9.16 11.02
N CYS A 29 -3.66 -9.76 12.04
CA CYS A 29 -3.51 -11.17 12.37
C CYS A 29 -4.85 -11.88 12.12
N ILE A 30 -4.88 -12.75 11.11
CA ILE A 30 -6.00 -13.65 10.83
C ILE A 30 -5.50 -15.08 11.10
N PRO A 31 -5.94 -15.74 12.19
CA PRO A 31 -5.48 -17.08 12.54
C PRO A 31 -5.63 -18.07 11.39
N GLY A 32 -4.54 -18.74 11.01
CA GLY A 32 -4.53 -19.72 9.90
C GLY A 32 -4.22 -19.13 8.53
N VAL A 33 -4.44 -17.83 8.31
CA VAL A 33 -4.23 -17.17 7.00
C VAL A 33 -3.02 -16.24 6.99
N LEU A 34 -2.81 -15.49 8.07
CA LEU A 34 -1.67 -14.60 8.27
C LEU A 34 -0.86 -15.04 9.49
N ALA A 35 0.41 -14.64 9.52
CA ALA A 35 1.29 -14.92 10.64
C ALA A 35 0.66 -14.45 11.97
N CYS A 36 0.58 -15.36 12.94
CA CYS A 36 0.32 -14.95 14.32
C CYS A 36 1.61 -14.43 14.96
N PHE A 37 1.50 -13.83 16.15
CA PHE A 37 2.66 -13.33 16.89
C PHE A 37 3.76 -14.39 17.12
N GLN A 38 3.37 -15.66 17.29
CA GLN A 38 4.31 -16.76 17.53
C GLN A 38 4.88 -17.38 16.25
N CYS A 39 4.42 -16.96 15.06
CA CYS A 39 5.00 -17.44 13.81
C CYS A 39 6.40 -16.84 13.58
N ALA A 40 6.62 -15.60 14.00
CA ALA A 40 7.89 -14.91 13.97
C ALA A 40 8.10 -14.16 15.31
N PRO A 41 8.31 -14.90 16.42
CA PRO A 41 8.45 -14.29 17.73
C PRO A 41 9.74 -13.48 17.81
N PRO A 42 9.76 -12.36 18.56
CA PRO A 42 11.01 -11.67 18.85
C PRO A 42 11.94 -12.59 19.66
N TYR A 43 13.25 -12.33 19.57
CA TYR A 43 14.29 -13.20 20.12
C TYR A 43 14.04 -13.61 21.58
N VAL A 44 13.73 -12.65 22.45
CA VAL A 44 13.47 -12.89 23.89
C VAL A 44 12.33 -13.88 24.14
N VAL A 45 11.28 -13.83 23.31
CA VAL A 45 10.15 -14.74 23.39
C VAL A 45 10.54 -16.12 22.84
N ALA A 46 11.40 -16.17 21.83
CA ALA A 46 11.88 -17.42 21.25
C ALA A 46 12.80 -18.19 22.21
N THR A 47 13.70 -17.51 22.92
CA THR A 47 14.63 -18.11 23.89
C THR A 47 13.99 -18.39 25.25
N LYS A 48 12.75 -17.90 25.48
CA LYS A 48 12.05 -17.95 26.78
C LYS A 48 12.86 -17.29 27.90
N GLU A 49 13.69 -16.31 27.54
CA GLU A 49 14.37 -15.45 28.49
C GLU A 49 13.34 -14.50 29.12
N ASP A 50 13.64 -14.03 30.33
CA ASP A 50 12.76 -13.07 31.01
C ASP A 50 12.85 -11.71 30.31
N GLU A 51 11.71 -11.13 29.92
CA GLU A 51 11.69 -9.77 29.33
C GLU A 51 12.32 -8.73 30.26
N ASN A 52 12.33 -8.99 31.57
CA ASN A 52 12.97 -8.11 32.54
C ASN A 52 14.51 -8.12 32.45
N SER A 53 15.13 -9.17 31.89
CA SER A 53 16.59 -9.19 31.72
C SER A 53 17.07 -8.23 30.62
N ILE A 54 16.19 -7.78 29.73
CA ILE A 54 16.48 -6.78 28.70
C ILE A 54 16.24 -5.35 29.23
N LYS A 55 15.29 -5.18 30.17
CA LYS A 55 14.98 -3.89 30.77
C LYS A 55 16.09 -3.49 31.74
N ARG A 56 16.72 -2.35 31.49
CA ARG A 56 17.63 -1.73 32.48
C ARG A 56 16.79 -1.00 33.52
N GLU A 57 16.90 -1.41 34.78
CA GLU A 57 16.21 -0.71 35.87
C GLU A 57 16.59 0.79 35.90
N GLY A 58 15.59 1.65 35.97
CA GLY A 58 15.76 3.11 36.00
C GLY A 58 15.87 3.80 34.63
N VAL A 59 15.82 3.07 33.51
CA VAL A 59 15.80 3.65 32.16
C VAL A 59 14.41 3.49 31.55
N CYS A 60 13.76 4.60 31.22
CA CYS A 60 12.50 4.58 30.46
C CYS A 60 12.81 4.39 28.97
N ALA A 61 11.99 3.61 28.28
CA ALA A 61 11.91 3.65 26.82
C ALA A 61 11.63 5.10 26.39
N ALA A 62 12.29 5.56 25.33
CA ALA A 62 11.93 6.83 24.74
C ALA A 62 10.49 6.72 24.23
N SER A 63 9.66 7.69 24.59
CA SER A 63 8.28 7.76 24.12
C SER A 63 8.09 9.12 23.48
N LEU A 64 7.85 9.12 22.17
CA LEU A 64 7.55 10.32 21.42
C LEU A 64 6.06 10.29 21.05
N PRO A 65 5.26 11.27 21.50
CA PRO A 65 3.82 11.30 21.21
C PRO A 65 3.48 11.25 19.72
N THR A 66 4.37 11.76 18.87
CA THR A 66 4.21 11.72 17.41
C THR A 66 4.23 10.28 16.90
N THR A 67 5.17 9.45 17.34
CA THR A 67 5.32 8.08 16.87
C THR A 67 4.15 7.20 17.30
N MET A 68 3.70 7.39 18.54
CA MET A 68 2.49 6.75 19.04
C MET A 68 1.24 7.22 18.28
N GLY A 69 1.12 8.52 18.00
CA GLY A 69 -0.02 9.10 17.29
C GLY A 69 -0.13 8.60 15.85
N VAL A 70 0.98 8.56 15.11
CA VAL A 70 1.02 8.04 13.74
C VAL A 70 0.69 6.55 13.71
N THR A 71 1.30 5.76 14.60
CA THR A 71 1.04 4.31 14.68
C THR A 71 -0.42 4.01 15.04
N ALA A 72 -0.99 4.75 16.00
CA ALA A 72 -2.41 4.64 16.36
C ALA A 72 -3.32 5.08 15.20
N GLY A 73 -2.95 6.14 14.47
CA GLY A 73 -3.67 6.59 13.27
C GLY A 73 -3.72 5.50 12.21
N PHE A 74 -2.59 4.86 11.90
CA PHE A 74 -2.57 3.72 10.98
C PHE A 74 -3.41 2.55 11.48
N LEU A 75 -3.32 2.22 12.77
CA LEU A 75 -4.07 1.12 13.35
C LEU A 75 -5.58 1.33 13.20
N VAL A 76 -6.08 2.51 13.59
CA VAL A 76 -7.51 2.86 13.49
C VAL A 76 -7.95 2.92 12.04
N GLN A 77 -7.16 3.53 11.16
CA GLN A 77 -7.47 3.58 9.73
C GLN A 77 -7.59 2.16 9.15
N ASN A 78 -6.69 1.26 9.53
CA ASN A 78 -6.72 -0.13 9.06
C ASN A 78 -7.90 -0.91 9.62
N ALA A 79 -8.26 -0.68 10.89
CA ALA A 79 -9.45 -1.24 11.50
C ALA A 79 -10.73 -0.73 10.82
N LEU A 80 -10.82 0.56 10.49
CA LEU A 80 -11.94 1.13 9.76
C LEU A 80 -12.07 0.53 8.36
N LYS A 81 -10.97 0.43 7.60
CA LYS A 81 -10.97 -0.26 6.30
C LYS A 81 -11.52 -1.68 6.42
N PHE A 82 -11.09 -2.41 7.45
CA PHE A 82 -11.48 -3.80 7.69
C PHE A 82 -12.95 -3.95 8.15
N LEU A 83 -13.45 -3.04 8.99
CA LEU A 83 -14.81 -3.12 9.54
C LEU A 83 -15.87 -2.55 8.59
N LEU A 84 -15.54 -1.48 7.86
CA LEU A 84 -16.48 -0.76 7.01
C LEU A 84 -16.39 -1.14 5.53
N GLY A 85 -15.35 -1.87 5.11
CA GLY A 85 -15.24 -2.39 3.75
C GLY A 85 -14.91 -1.37 2.69
N PHE A 86 -14.10 -0.37 3.03
CA PHE A 86 -13.56 0.60 2.07
C PHE A 86 -12.04 0.50 2.01
N GLY A 87 -11.48 0.68 0.81
CA GLY A 87 -10.05 0.50 0.57
C GLY A 87 -9.55 -0.92 0.94
N ARG A 88 -8.27 -1.19 0.68
CA ARG A 88 -7.67 -2.50 1.01
C ARG A 88 -7.03 -2.45 2.41
N PRO A 89 -7.47 -3.28 3.38
CA PRO A 89 -6.77 -3.38 4.66
C PRO A 89 -5.34 -3.90 4.44
N SER A 90 -4.39 -3.25 5.10
CA SER A 90 -2.98 -3.61 5.03
C SER A 90 -2.68 -4.76 5.98
N THR A 91 -1.97 -5.78 5.53
CA THR A 91 -1.61 -6.94 6.38
C THR A 91 -0.50 -6.63 7.36
N PHE A 92 0.45 -5.81 6.95
CA PHE A 92 1.51 -5.28 7.79
C PHE A 92 1.95 -3.94 7.21
N VAL A 93 2.13 -2.95 8.07
CA VAL A 93 2.76 -1.66 7.72
C VAL A 93 3.80 -1.37 8.78
N GLY A 94 5.05 -1.26 8.35
CA GLY A 94 6.15 -0.71 9.15
C GLY A 94 6.42 0.73 8.73
N TRP A 95 6.77 1.57 9.69
CA TRP A 95 7.14 2.96 9.48
C TRP A 95 8.43 3.27 10.21
N GLU A 96 9.39 3.86 9.50
CA GLU A 96 10.65 4.39 10.04
C GLU A 96 10.66 5.91 9.87
N SER A 97 10.69 6.63 10.99
CA SER A 97 10.55 8.09 11.02
C SER A 97 11.81 8.83 10.62
N LEU A 98 12.99 8.21 10.68
CA LEU A 98 14.24 8.89 10.31
C LEU A 98 14.40 9.06 8.80
N GLN A 99 13.77 8.20 8.01
CA GLN A 99 13.82 8.21 6.54
C GLN A 99 12.44 8.39 5.90
N ASP A 100 11.41 8.66 6.72
CA ASP A 100 10.01 8.74 6.30
C ASP A 100 9.59 7.56 5.41
N TYR A 101 10.03 6.36 5.77
CA TYR A 101 9.89 5.17 4.95
C TYR A 101 8.76 4.28 5.46
N PHE A 102 7.90 3.85 4.55
CA PHE A 102 6.78 2.96 4.83
C PHE A 102 6.98 1.63 4.11
N THR A 103 7.07 0.54 4.87
CA THR A 103 7.18 -0.82 4.33
C THR A 103 5.85 -1.54 4.46
N THR A 104 5.30 -2.06 3.36
CA THR A 104 4.14 -2.95 3.41
C THR A 104 4.59 -4.38 3.17
N LEU A 105 4.18 -5.31 4.04
CA LEU A 105 4.55 -6.73 3.94
C LEU A 105 3.32 -7.62 4.11
N ARG A 106 3.44 -8.87 3.64
CA ARG A 106 2.48 -9.94 3.92
C ARG A 106 3.21 -11.08 4.62
N LEU A 107 3.02 -11.16 5.93
CA LEU A 107 3.62 -12.22 6.74
C LEU A 107 2.75 -13.48 6.67
N ARG A 108 3.32 -14.57 6.14
CA ARG A 108 2.64 -15.88 6.06
C ARG A 108 2.77 -16.64 7.38
N PRO A 109 1.79 -17.48 7.74
CA PRO A 109 1.91 -18.41 8.86
C PRO A 109 3.15 -19.30 8.75
N ASN A 110 3.68 -19.69 9.91
CA ASN A 110 4.72 -20.69 10.01
C ASN A 110 4.08 -22.07 10.21
N ASP A 111 4.38 -23.02 9.33
CA ASP A 111 3.86 -24.40 9.37
C ASP A 111 4.29 -25.15 10.65
N GLN A 112 5.39 -24.71 11.27
CA GLN A 112 5.94 -25.24 12.52
C GLN A 112 5.81 -24.22 13.66
N CYS A 113 4.75 -23.41 13.66
CA CYS A 113 4.49 -22.46 14.73
C CYS A 113 4.49 -23.15 16.10
N ALA A 114 5.12 -22.53 17.11
CA ALA A 114 5.11 -23.04 18.48
C ALA A 114 3.70 -23.04 19.11
N ASP A 115 2.77 -22.33 18.49
CA ASP A 115 1.35 -22.34 18.88
C ASP A 115 0.58 -23.42 18.11
N ALA A 116 0.21 -24.48 18.82
CA ALA A 116 -0.56 -25.59 18.26
C ALA A 116 -1.90 -25.14 17.66
N TRP A 117 -2.53 -24.11 18.21
CA TRP A 117 -3.78 -23.58 17.66
C TRP A 117 -3.58 -22.90 16.32
N CYS A 118 -2.47 -22.18 16.15
CA CYS A 118 -2.12 -21.60 14.86
C CYS A 118 -1.99 -22.69 13.79
N CYS A 119 -1.26 -23.77 14.08
CA CYS A 119 -1.10 -24.89 13.15
C CYS A 119 -2.43 -25.59 12.85
N LYS A 120 -3.31 -25.73 13.86
CA LYS A 120 -4.65 -26.29 13.66
C LYS A 120 -5.49 -25.43 12.72
N ARG A 121 -5.52 -24.10 12.92
CA ARG A 121 -6.25 -23.16 12.05
C ARG A 121 -5.69 -23.13 10.63
N GLN A 122 -4.37 -23.27 10.46
CA GLN A 122 -3.77 -23.37 9.13
C GLN A 122 -4.31 -24.58 8.35
N LYS A 123 -4.48 -25.72 9.02
CA LYS A 123 -5.08 -26.92 8.40
C LYS A 123 -6.56 -26.70 8.05
N GLU A 124 -7.34 -26.13 8.96
CA GLU A 124 -8.76 -25.79 8.70
C GLU A 124 -8.88 -24.88 7.46
N VAL A 125 -8.08 -23.82 7.40
CA VAL A 125 -8.03 -22.89 6.25
C VAL A 125 -7.64 -23.61 4.96
N GLN A 126 -6.68 -24.54 5.02
CA GLN A 126 -6.23 -25.31 3.86
C GLN A 126 -7.29 -26.30 3.37
N GLU A 127 -7.97 -26.99 4.29
CA GLU A 127 -9.04 -27.95 3.97
C GLU A 127 -10.27 -27.26 3.39
N GLU A 128 -10.61 -26.08 3.89
CA GLU A 128 -11.72 -25.25 3.41
C GLU A 128 -11.37 -24.43 2.16
N GLY A 129 -10.09 -24.37 1.77
CA GLY A 129 -9.61 -23.58 0.62
C GLY A 129 -9.73 -22.07 0.82
N LEU A 130 -9.74 -21.61 2.08
CA LEU A 130 -9.88 -20.20 2.42
C LEU A 130 -8.60 -19.41 2.12
N THR A 131 -8.79 -18.17 1.69
CA THR A 131 -7.73 -17.23 1.32
C THR A 131 -7.85 -15.94 2.11
N LEU A 132 -6.88 -15.04 1.96
CA LEU A 132 -6.94 -13.71 2.58
C LEU A 132 -8.19 -12.92 2.14
N GLU A 133 -8.61 -13.06 0.88
CA GLU A 133 -9.73 -12.30 0.34
C GLU A 133 -11.08 -12.72 0.94
N ASP A 134 -11.18 -13.93 1.51
CA ASP A 134 -12.39 -14.38 2.20
C ASP A 134 -12.61 -13.68 3.54
N TYR A 135 -11.53 -13.13 4.12
CA TYR A 135 -11.57 -12.39 5.39
C TYR A 135 -11.52 -10.88 5.21
N LEU A 136 -11.05 -10.39 4.05
CA LEU A 136 -11.05 -8.97 3.76
C LEU A 136 -12.45 -8.57 3.24
N PRO A 137 -13.01 -7.45 3.71
CA PRO A 137 -14.26 -6.97 3.18
C PRO A 137 -14.08 -6.61 1.70
N ARG A 138 -15.08 -6.96 0.87
CA ARG A 138 -15.07 -6.58 -0.54
C ARG A 138 -15.18 -5.07 -0.64
N VAL A 139 -14.18 -4.44 -1.26
CA VAL A 139 -14.24 -3.02 -1.58
C VAL A 139 -15.42 -2.82 -2.53
N GLN A 140 -16.35 -1.96 -2.14
CA GLN A 140 -17.33 -1.44 -3.08
C GLN A 140 -16.58 -0.50 -4.01
N GLU A 141 -16.08 -1.02 -5.13
CA GLU A 141 -15.56 -0.16 -6.19
C GLU A 141 -16.73 0.65 -6.75
N GLU A 142 -16.64 1.98 -6.64
CA GLU A 142 -17.49 2.85 -7.41
C GLU A 142 -17.20 2.55 -8.89
N LYS A 143 -18.20 2.01 -9.59
CA LYS A 143 -18.07 1.76 -11.03
C LYS A 143 -17.64 3.08 -11.69
N PRO A 144 -16.54 3.10 -12.47
CA PRO A 144 -16.20 4.26 -13.24
C PRO A 144 -17.41 4.61 -14.10
N THR A 145 -17.88 5.84 -13.99
CA THR A 145 -18.94 6.35 -14.85
C THR A 145 -18.43 6.30 -16.28
N ASP A 146 -19.13 5.57 -17.14
CA ASP A 146 -18.81 5.45 -18.56
C ASP A 146 -19.14 6.79 -19.24
N GLY A 147 -18.17 7.71 -19.26
CA GLY A 147 -18.34 9.06 -19.75
C GLY A 147 -17.09 9.93 -19.56
N PRO A 148 -16.97 11.04 -20.31
CA PRO A 148 -15.85 11.95 -20.14
C PRO A 148 -15.90 12.58 -18.74
N LEU A 149 -14.80 12.47 -17.98
CA LEU A 149 -14.66 13.10 -16.65
C LEU A 149 -14.84 14.63 -16.72
N HIS A 150 -14.54 15.21 -17.88
CA HIS A 150 -14.66 16.63 -18.16
C HIS A 150 -15.61 16.82 -19.35
N GLU A 151 -16.75 17.48 -19.10
CA GLU A 151 -17.71 17.84 -20.14
C GLU A 151 -17.12 18.79 -21.18
N GLU A 152 -16.13 19.60 -20.77
CA GLU A 152 -15.43 20.54 -21.63
C GLU A 152 -13.92 20.32 -21.58
N ASN A 153 -13.26 20.45 -22.74
CA ASN A 153 -11.80 20.43 -22.86
C ASN A 153 -11.30 21.64 -23.67
N PRO A 154 -11.37 22.87 -23.11
CA PRO A 154 -11.04 24.10 -23.85
C PRO A 154 -9.58 24.18 -24.31
N PHE A 155 -8.70 23.45 -23.62
CA PHE A 155 -7.25 23.45 -23.86
C PHE A 155 -6.79 22.28 -24.74
N GLY A 156 -7.70 21.43 -25.22
CA GLY A 156 -7.37 20.30 -26.08
C GLY A 156 -6.41 19.28 -25.44
N ILE A 157 -6.47 19.12 -24.11
CA ILE A 157 -5.63 18.19 -23.36
C ILE A 157 -5.98 16.77 -23.80
N SER A 158 -5.00 16.03 -24.29
CA SER A 158 -5.17 14.62 -24.68
C SER A 158 -4.40 13.73 -23.72
N LEU A 159 -5.02 12.60 -23.38
CA LEU A 159 -4.31 11.51 -22.71
C LEU A 159 -3.46 10.84 -23.79
N VAL A 160 -2.15 11.06 -23.72
CA VAL A 160 -1.19 10.32 -24.52
C VAL A 160 -0.84 9.07 -23.73
N ASP A 161 -0.93 7.91 -24.35
CA ASP A 161 -0.45 6.67 -23.75
C ASP A 161 1.08 6.77 -23.65
N ASP A 162 1.63 6.72 -22.44
CA ASP A 162 3.08 6.73 -22.18
C ASP A 162 3.67 5.35 -22.54
N GLY A 163 3.36 4.87 -23.75
CA GLY A 163 3.68 3.53 -24.22
C GLY A 163 5.17 3.30 -24.37
N GLU A 164 5.71 2.42 -23.54
CA GLU A 164 6.62 1.40 -24.04
C GLU A 164 5.82 0.56 -25.05
N GLU A 165 6.19 0.66 -26.32
CA GLU A 165 5.45 0.18 -27.49
C GLU A 165 5.06 -1.31 -27.42
N TYR A 166 3.78 -1.60 -27.59
CA TYR A 166 3.34 -2.83 -28.27
C TYR A 166 2.41 -2.40 -29.40
N GLU A 167 2.98 -2.26 -30.59
CA GLU A 167 2.25 -1.94 -31.80
C GLU A 167 1.12 -2.95 -32.04
N ASN A 168 -0.11 -2.45 -32.15
CA ASN A 168 -1.11 -3.14 -32.95
C ASN A 168 -2.01 -2.11 -33.63
N GLU A 169 -1.65 -1.78 -34.86
CA GLU A 169 -2.47 -0.98 -35.76
C GLU A 169 -3.81 -1.68 -36.02
N LYS A 170 -4.93 -1.01 -35.68
CA LYS A 170 -6.13 -1.04 -36.53
C LYS A 170 -6.80 0.33 -36.60
N SER A 171 -6.65 0.88 -37.80
CA SER A 171 -7.34 2.03 -38.37
C SER A 171 -8.86 1.99 -38.18
N GLY A 172 -9.43 3.14 -37.84
CA GLY A 172 -10.86 3.44 -37.86
C GLY A 172 -11.06 4.90 -38.26
N SER A 173 -11.34 5.12 -39.54
CA SER A 173 -11.60 6.39 -40.20
C SER A 173 -12.74 7.18 -39.56
N HIS A 174 -12.58 8.49 -39.40
CA HIS A 174 -13.65 9.43 -39.73
C HIS A 174 -13.06 10.78 -40.21
N ALA A 175 -13.38 11.09 -41.47
CA ALA A 175 -13.07 12.34 -42.12
C ALA A 175 -13.92 13.48 -41.56
N CYS A 176 -13.31 14.65 -41.37
CA CYS A 176 -14.03 15.92 -41.52
C CYS A 176 -13.08 16.96 -42.10
N ALA A 177 -13.48 17.52 -43.24
CA ALA A 177 -12.76 18.55 -43.95
C ALA A 177 -13.03 19.91 -43.29
N GLU A 178 -12.00 20.69 -43.02
CA GLU A 178 -12.13 22.14 -42.97
C GLU A 178 -10.80 22.83 -43.35
N THR A 179 -10.96 23.74 -44.29
CA THR A 179 -9.96 24.47 -45.06
C THR A 179 -9.03 25.31 -44.18
N ARG A 180 -7.72 25.02 -44.18
CA ARG A 180 -6.68 25.96 -43.71
C ARG A 180 -5.90 26.52 -44.89
N THR A 181 -5.95 27.83 -45.05
CA THR A 181 -5.08 28.64 -45.90
C THR A 181 -3.61 28.44 -45.51
N PRO A 182 -2.64 28.53 -46.45
CA PRO A 182 -1.26 28.19 -46.16
C PRO A 182 -0.59 29.36 -45.44
N ALA A 183 -0.35 29.24 -44.14
CA ALA A 183 0.66 30.07 -43.50
C ALA A 183 2.02 29.50 -43.89
N CYS A 184 2.71 30.24 -44.76
CA CYS A 184 3.96 29.91 -45.43
C CYS A 184 4.99 29.19 -44.54
N ALA A 185 5.35 27.97 -44.92
CA ALA A 185 6.58 27.31 -44.49
C ALA A 185 7.78 28.02 -45.13
N SER A 186 8.30 29.06 -44.49
CA SER A 186 9.63 29.58 -44.84
C SER A 186 10.69 28.69 -44.21
N SER A 187 11.65 28.23 -45.02
CA SER A 187 12.77 27.41 -44.57
C SER A 187 13.61 28.15 -43.53
N VAL A 188 14.23 27.40 -42.63
CA VAL A 188 15.07 27.92 -41.54
C VAL A 188 16.21 28.81 -42.10
N ASP A 189 16.66 28.51 -43.32
CA ASP A 189 17.68 29.29 -44.03
C ASP A 189 17.19 30.70 -44.42
N ASP A 190 15.89 30.85 -44.75
CA ASP A 190 15.30 32.15 -45.10
C ASP A 190 15.18 33.06 -43.87
N LEU A 191 14.91 32.49 -42.69
CA LEU A 191 14.92 33.22 -41.43
C LEU A 191 16.35 33.65 -41.06
N ALA A 192 17.34 32.78 -41.25
CA ALA A 192 18.74 33.07 -40.95
C ALA A 192 19.30 34.19 -41.86
N ALA A 193 18.87 34.25 -43.12
CA ALA A 193 19.24 35.32 -44.04
C ALA A 193 18.64 36.69 -43.63
N LYS A 194 17.36 36.71 -43.23
CA LYS A 194 16.69 37.94 -42.75
C LYS A 194 17.31 38.50 -41.47
N LEU A 195 17.80 37.65 -40.59
CA LEU A 195 18.42 38.09 -39.35
C LEU A 195 19.78 38.77 -39.59
N LYS A 196 20.53 38.31 -40.60
CA LYS A 196 21.79 38.95 -41.01
C LYS A 196 21.60 40.31 -41.68
N SER A 197 20.50 40.51 -42.41
CA SER A 197 20.20 41.83 -43.03
C SER A 197 19.78 42.91 -42.03
N LEU A 198 19.39 42.55 -40.80
CA LEU A 198 18.97 43.49 -39.76
C LEU A 198 20.13 43.95 -38.85
N GLN A 199 21.32 43.35 -39.00
CA GLN A 199 22.51 43.68 -38.22
C GLN A 199 23.58 44.44 -39.04
N SER A 200 23.17 45.01 -40.18
CA SER A 200 23.95 45.95 -41.00
C SER A 200 23.45 47.37 -40.83
#